data_AF-A0A838RSK0-F1
#
_entry.id   AF-A0A838RSK0-F1
#
_cell.length_a   1.000
_cell.length_b   1.000
_cell.length_c   1.000
_cell.angle_alpha   90.00
_cell.angle_beta   90.00
_cell.angle_gamma   90.00
#
_symmetry.space_group_name_H-M   'P 1'
#
loop_
_entity.id
_entity.type
_entity.pdbx_description
1 polymer ?
#
loop_
_entity_poly.entity_id
_entity_poly.type
_entity_poly.pdbx_seq_one_letter_code
_entity_poly.pdbx_strand_id
1 'polypeptide(L)'
;MYTPRNRISQKQAVALIIVALIFDILSLIPVVNWIVWILNWLTFPLWFKLHGVSYIHGKRLALAGLSSIIEIIPFLSILPGYTVSMILMVRNVRHEDKIFNTTQAKLNQQQTQQESEDRYREEYQLYMQQKAEDQEMYRTQSERYTQTDNSNNRNTRDNAQRIQLNSRVGQSVNKRKA
;
A
#
# COMPACT_ATOMS: atom_id res chain seq x y z
N MET A 1 4.84 8.41 -2.35
CA MET A 1 5.33 8.64 -0.98
C MET A 1 4.21 9.22 -0.14
N TYR A 2 3.85 8.56 0.96
CA TYR A 2 2.78 9.02 1.84
C TYR A 2 3.25 10.20 2.70
N THR A 3 2.51 11.31 2.66
CA THR A 3 2.75 12.49 3.49
C THR A 3 1.70 12.60 4.58
N PRO A 4 2.08 12.71 5.86
CA PRO A 4 1.13 12.82 6.94
C PRO A 4 0.31 14.10 6.81
N ARG A 5 -1.00 13.97 6.97
CA ARG A 5 -1.93 15.10 7.01
C ARG A 5 -1.77 15.85 8.32
N ASN A 6 -1.56 17.16 8.24
CA ASN A 6 -1.56 18.07 9.38
C ASN A 6 -2.20 19.38 8.96
N ARG A 7 -3.54 19.42 8.97
CA ARG A 7 -4.30 20.58 8.47
C ARG A 7 -4.16 21.82 9.35
N ILE A 8 -4.00 21.63 10.66
CA ILE A 8 -3.90 22.72 11.63
C ILE A 8 -2.63 22.55 12.45
N SER A 9 -1.62 23.35 12.09
CA SER A 9 -0.37 23.49 12.83
C SER A 9 -0.61 23.90 14.29
N GLN A 10 0.34 23.60 15.18
CA GLN A 10 0.30 24.09 16.56
C GLN A 10 0.29 25.59 16.66
N LYS A 11 1.03 26.29 15.80
CA LYS A 11 1.03 27.75 15.77
C LYS A 11 -0.35 28.30 15.35
N GLN A 12 -0.98 27.68 14.36
CA GLN A 12 -2.32 28.06 13.88
C GLN A 12 -3.40 27.78 14.93
N ALA A 13 -3.32 26.63 15.61
CA ALA A 13 -4.22 26.30 16.71
C ALA A 13 -4.13 27.32 17.85
N VAL A 14 -2.92 27.68 18.27
CA VAL A 14 -2.70 28.69 19.32
C VAL A 14 -3.22 30.04 18.87
N ALA A 15 -2.91 30.47 17.63
CA ALA A 15 -3.44 31.72 17.08
C ALA A 15 -4.98 31.74 17.08
N LEU A 16 -5.61 30.65 16.66
CA LEU A 16 -7.07 30.53 16.63
C LEU A 16 -7.70 30.57 18.03
N ILE A 17 -7.05 29.97 19.03
CA ILE A 17 -7.49 30.04 20.44
C ILE A 17 -7.34 31.46 20.99
N ILE A 18 -6.24 32.15 20.70
CA ILE A 18 -6.03 33.55 21.14
C ILE A 18 -7.08 34.46 20.49
N VAL A 19 -7.36 34.28 19.21
CA VAL A 19 -8.42 35.03 18.51
C VAL A 19 -9.77 34.75 19.17
N ALA A 20 -10.12 33.48 19.44
CA ALA A 20 -11.37 33.14 20.14
C ALA A 20 -11.48 33.80 21.51
N LEU A 21 -10.39 33.85 22.27
CA LEU A 21 -10.36 34.49 23.58
C LEU A 21 -10.57 36.01 23.49
N ILE A 22 -10.05 36.66 22.45
CA ILE A 22 -10.34 38.08 22.18
C ILE A 22 -11.82 38.27 21.88
N PHE A 23 -12.44 37.39 21.09
CA PHE A 23 -13.88 37.45 20.80
C PHE A 23 -14.71 37.26 22.08
N ASP A 24 -14.36 36.33 22.96
CA ASP A 24 -15.03 36.13 24.25
C ASP A 24 -14.89 37.37 25.17
N ILE A 25 -13.74 38.06 25.17
CA ILE A 25 -13.58 39.31 25.95
C ILE A 25 -14.45 40.43 25.37
N LEU A 26 -14.53 40.54 24.04
CA LEU A 26 -15.36 41.54 23.36
C LEU A 26 -16.86 41.27 23.54
N SER A 27 -17.28 40.00 23.66
CA SER A 27 -18.69 39.63 23.89
C SER A 27 -19.20 40.05 25.28
N LEU A 28 -18.32 40.34 26.25
CA LEU A 28 -18.69 40.85 27.57
C LEU A 28 -19.33 42.25 27.51
N ILE A 29 -19.13 43.01 26.44
CA ILE A 29 -19.77 44.33 26.25
C ILE A 29 -21.12 44.09 25.54
N PRO A 30 -22.28 44.34 26.19
CA PRO A 30 -23.59 43.95 25.64
C PRO A 30 -23.89 44.52 24.24
N VAL A 31 -23.49 45.76 24.00
CA VAL A 31 -23.66 46.45 22.70
C VAL A 31 -22.67 45.97 21.65
N VAL A 32 -21.57 45.30 22.02
CA VAL A 32 -20.60 44.76 21.05
C VAL A 32 -20.89 43.27 20.78
N ASN A 33 -21.56 42.58 21.69
CA ASN A 33 -21.85 41.16 21.61
C ASN A 33 -22.56 40.75 20.30
N TRP A 34 -23.58 41.49 19.86
CA TRP A 34 -24.29 41.17 18.61
C TRP A 34 -23.39 41.27 17.37
N ILE A 35 -22.42 42.18 17.36
CA ILE A 35 -21.43 42.31 16.29
C ILE A 35 -20.44 41.13 16.35
N VAL A 36 -19.95 40.82 17.54
CA VAL A 36 -19.02 39.71 17.80
C VAL A 36 -19.63 38.39 17.36
N TRP A 37 -20.92 38.17 17.63
CA TRP A 37 -21.63 36.97 17.20
C TRP A 37 -21.61 36.80 15.67
N ILE A 38 -21.92 37.86 14.91
CA ILE A 38 -21.88 37.84 13.43
C ILE A 38 -20.45 37.58 12.95
N LEU A 39 -19.46 38.29 13.51
CA LEU A 39 -18.06 38.15 13.13
C LEU A 39 -17.52 36.76 13.44
N ASN A 40 -17.93 36.16 14.56
CA ASN A 40 -17.55 34.80 14.95
C ASN A 40 -18.08 33.77 13.94
N TRP A 41 -19.35 33.91 13.55
CA TRP A 41 -19.99 33.08 12.53
C TRP A 41 -19.37 33.23 11.13
N LEU A 42 -18.70 34.34 10.83
CA LEU A 42 -17.99 34.52 9.57
C LEU A 42 -16.53 34.04 9.65
N THR A 43 -15.82 34.45 10.70
CA THR A 43 -14.36 34.33 10.83
C THR A 43 -13.93 32.89 11.03
N PHE A 44 -14.51 32.16 11.99
CA PHE A 44 -14.07 30.80 12.28
C PHE A 44 -14.40 29.83 11.15
N PRO A 45 -15.62 29.80 10.59
CA PRO A 45 -15.91 28.93 9.45
C PRO A 45 -15.00 29.20 8.26
N LEU A 46 -14.72 30.48 7.97
CA LEU A 46 -13.78 30.86 6.92
C LEU A 46 -12.36 30.38 7.24
N TRP A 47 -11.89 30.54 8.47
CA TRP A 47 -10.57 30.09 8.92
C TRP A 47 -10.38 28.58 8.70
N PHE A 48 -11.34 27.78 9.14
CA PHE A 48 -11.28 26.32 8.95
C PHE A 48 -11.38 25.95 7.46
N LYS A 49 -12.19 26.66 6.68
CA LYS A 49 -12.27 26.45 5.22
C LYS A 49 -10.92 26.70 4.55
N LEU A 50 -10.20 27.75 4.94
CA LEU A 50 -8.85 28.06 4.43
C LEU A 50 -7.82 26.96 4.77
N HIS A 51 -8.04 26.20 5.84
CA HIS A 51 -7.19 25.07 6.24
C HIS A 51 -7.68 23.71 5.71
N GLY A 52 -8.61 23.71 4.75
CA GLY A 52 -9.15 22.47 4.17
C GLY A 52 -9.97 21.64 5.17
N VAL A 53 -10.55 22.30 6.17
CA VAL A 53 -11.44 21.70 7.16
C VAL A 53 -12.87 22.12 6.86
N SER A 54 -13.73 21.15 6.50
CA SER A 54 -15.15 21.43 6.34
C SER A 54 -15.78 21.72 7.71
N TYR A 55 -16.24 22.96 7.90
CA TYR A 55 -16.94 23.42 9.10
C TYR A 55 -18.39 22.90 9.15
N ILE A 56 -18.97 22.61 7.98
CA ILE A 56 -20.38 22.22 7.77
C ILE A 56 -20.57 20.68 7.87
N HIS A 57 -19.84 20.01 8.76
CA HIS A 57 -20.18 18.64 9.15
C HIS A 57 -21.01 18.72 10.45
N GLY A 58 -22.16 18.04 10.51
CA GLY A 58 -23.19 18.24 11.54
C GLY A 58 -22.68 18.29 12.99
N LYS A 59 -21.66 17.49 13.36
CA LYS A 59 -21.05 17.53 14.71
C LYS A 59 -20.33 18.85 15.03
N ARG A 60 -19.76 19.50 14.03
CA ARG A 60 -19.00 20.77 14.16
C ARG A 60 -19.93 21.98 14.15
N LEU A 61 -20.98 21.92 13.33
CA LEU A 61 -22.06 22.90 13.37
C LEU A 61 -22.80 22.85 14.71
N ALA A 62 -23.03 21.65 15.25
CA ALA A 62 -23.62 21.48 16.58
C ALA A 62 -22.73 22.07 17.69
N LEU A 63 -21.40 21.88 17.63
CA LEU A 63 -20.47 22.48 18.60
C LEU A 63 -20.47 24.03 18.53
N ALA A 64 -20.49 24.60 17.33
CA ALA A 64 -20.59 26.06 17.14
C ALA A 64 -21.97 26.63 17.55
N GLY A 65 -23.04 25.88 17.31
CA GLY A 65 -24.38 26.23 17.75
C GLY A 65 -24.52 26.17 19.28
N LEU A 66 -24.00 25.11 19.92
CA LEU A 66 -24.03 24.96 21.37
C LEU A 66 -23.27 26.08 22.09
N SER A 67 -22.11 26.50 21.57
CA SER A 67 -21.40 27.65 22.17
C SER A 67 -22.19 28.95 22.05
N SER A 68 -22.91 29.15 20.94
CA SER A 68 -23.77 30.31 20.75
C SER A 68 -24.96 30.31 21.72
N ILE A 69 -25.49 29.13 22.08
CA ILE A 69 -26.60 28.99 23.05
C ILE A 69 -26.13 29.27 24.48
N ILE A 70 -24.92 28.84 24.84
CA ILE A 70 -24.34 29.06 26.18
C ILE A 70 -24.23 30.57 26.49
N GLU A 71 -23.85 31.39 25.50
CA GLU A 71 -23.70 32.84 25.70
C GLU A 71 -25.02 33.60 25.89
N ILE A 72 -26.15 33.04 25.45
CA ILE A 72 -27.48 33.66 25.62
C ILE A 72 -27.89 33.67 27.10
N ILE A 73 -27.34 32.76 27.92
CA ILE A 73 -27.64 32.66 29.35
C ILE A 73 -26.68 33.57 30.11
N PRO A 74 -27.14 34.71 30.68
CA PRO A 74 -26.26 35.75 31.25
C PRO A 74 -25.33 35.27 32.37
N PHE A 75 -25.73 34.21 33.09
CA PHE A 75 -24.95 33.62 34.18
C PHE A 75 -23.85 32.64 33.71
N LEU A 76 -23.96 32.12 32.48
CA LEU A 76 -22.96 31.23 31.87
C LEU A 76 -21.99 31.98 30.95
N SER A 77 -22.27 33.24 30.60
CA SER A 77 -21.41 34.11 29.77
C SER A 77 -20.04 34.44 30.40
N ILE A 78 -19.80 34.07 31.67
CA ILE A 78 -18.47 34.12 32.29
C ILE A 78 -17.52 33.07 31.68
N LEU A 79 -18.05 31.98 31.13
CA LEU A 79 -17.25 30.99 30.45
C LEU A 79 -16.95 31.46 29.03
N PRO A 80 -15.68 31.38 28.57
CA PRO A 80 -15.29 31.76 27.22
C PRO A 80 -15.80 30.70 26.22
N GLY A 81 -17.08 30.81 25.86
CA GLY A 81 -17.83 29.81 25.11
C GLY A 81 -17.26 29.59 23.71
N TYR A 82 -16.85 30.66 23.02
CA TYR A 82 -16.22 30.54 21.71
C TYR A 82 -14.84 29.89 21.81
N THR A 83 -14.05 30.24 22.82
CA THR A 83 -12.75 29.60 23.08
C THR A 83 -12.91 28.09 23.29
N VAL A 84 -13.85 27.66 24.13
CA VAL A 84 -14.10 26.23 24.37
C VAL A 84 -14.50 25.53 23.08
N SER A 85 -15.41 26.13 22.29
CA SER A 85 -15.82 25.61 20.99
C SER A 85 -14.63 25.40 20.06
N MET A 86 -13.73 26.39 20.00
CA MET A 86 -12.54 26.35 19.15
C MET A 86 -11.51 25.32 19.61
N ILE A 87 -11.32 25.15 20.92
CA ILE A 87 -10.46 24.10 21.48
C ILE A 87 -10.99 22.71 21.07
N LEU A 88 -12.29 22.47 21.24
CA LEU A 88 -12.93 21.19 20.87
C LEU A 88 -12.83 20.94 19.36
N MET A 89 -13.05 21.99 18.56
CA MET A 89 -12.96 21.92 17.10
C MET A 89 -11.54 21.55 16.63
N VAL A 90 -10.51 22.24 17.15
CA VAL A 90 -9.10 21.93 16.86
C VAL A 90 -8.75 20.51 17.28
N ARG A 91 -9.20 20.10 18.47
CA ARG A 91 -8.98 18.74 18.98
C ARG A 91 -9.59 17.69 18.04
N ASN A 92 -10.82 17.90 17.58
CA ASN A 92 -11.51 17.00 16.66
C ASN A 92 -10.80 16.91 15.30
N VAL A 93 -10.39 18.04 14.73
CA VAL A 93 -9.63 18.07 13.46
C VAL A 93 -8.33 17.28 13.58
N ARG A 94 -7.59 17.50 14.67
CA ARG A 94 -6.33 16.77 14.92
C ARG A 94 -6.55 15.28 15.15
N HIS A 95 -7.65 14.91 15.80
CA HIS A 95 -7.99 13.52 16.01
C HIS A 95 -8.29 12.82 14.69
N GLU A 96 -9.07 13.45 13.80
CA GLU A 96 -9.30 12.95 12.44
C GLU A 96 -8.00 12.80 11.64
N ASP A 97 -7.11 13.80 11.72
CA ASP A 97 -5.82 13.75 11.02
C ASP A 97 -4.96 12.58 11.54
N LYS A 98 -4.92 12.35 12.85
CA LYS A 98 -4.23 11.19 13.45
C LYS A 98 -4.81 9.85 12.99
N ILE A 99 -6.15 9.72 12.97
CA ILE A 99 -6.81 8.51 12.50
C ILE A 99 -6.45 8.28 11.03
N PHE A 100 -6.64 9.29 10.17
CA PHE A 100 -6.34 9.20 8.75
C PHE A 100 -4.88 8.78 8.53
N ASN A 101 -3.96 9.39 9.27
CA ASN A 101 -2.55 9.10 9.11
C ASN A 101 -2.17 7.69 9.52
N THR A 102 -2.77 7.20 10.61
CA THR A 102 -2.57 5.84 11.09
C THR A 102 -3.13 4.82 10.09
N THR A 103 -4.31 5.08 9.54
CA THR A 103 -4.93 4.20 8.53
C THR A 103 -4.10 4.14 7.26
N GLN A 104 -3.63 5.28 6.75
CA GLN A 104 -2.79 5.31 5.55
C GLN A 104 -1.43 4.65 5.77
N ALA A 105 -0.80 4.83 6.93
CA ALA A 105 0.43 4.13 7.27
C ALA A 105 0.25 2.60 7.24
N LYS A 106 -0.87 2.09 7.78
CA LYS A 106 -1.21 0.66 7.73
C LYS A 106 -1.44 0.15 6.32
N LEU A 107 -2.16 0.91 5.48
CA LEU A 107 -2.39 0.53 4.08
C LEU A 107 -1.10 0.44 3.28
N ASN A 108 -0.18 1.40 3.45
CA ASN A 108 1.12 1.34 2.77
C ASN A 108 1.96 0.15 3.25
N GLN A 109 1.94 -0.16 4.55
CA GLN A 109 2.63 -1.35 5.08
C GLN A 109 2.06 -2.65 4.48
N GLN A 110 0.74 -2.75 4.35
CA GLN A 110 0.09 -3.91 3.72
C GLN A 110 0.47 -4.03 2.24
N GLN A 111 0.49 -2.93 1.50
CA GLN A 111 0.92 -2.92 0.10
C GLN A 111 2.38 -3.37 -0.06
N THR A 112 3.29 -2.88 0.79
CA THR A 112 4.69 -3.31 0.76
C THR A 112 4.84 -4.80 1.10
N GLN A 113 4.04 -5.32 2.03
CA GLN A 113 4.02 -6.74 2.36
C GLN A 113 3.52 -7.58 1.17
N GLN A 114 2.41 -7.19 0.55
CA GLN A 114 1.88 -7.86 -0.64
C GLN A 114 2.89 -7.86 -1.79
N GLU A 115 3.51 -6.71 -2.07
CA GLU A 115 4.54 -6.61 -3.10
C GLU A 115 5.76 -7.50 -2.81
N SER A 116 6.14 -7.68 -1.54
CA SER A 116 7.22 -8.60 -1.16
C SER A 116 6.82 -10.07 -1.32
N GLU A 117 5.57 -10.43 -1.02
CA GLU A 117 5.06 -11.78 -1.23
C GLU A 117 4.94 -12.12 -2.73
N ASP A 118 4.48 -11.17 -3.54
CA ASP A 118 4.38 -11.34 -4.99
C ASP A 118 5.77 -11.51 -5.63
N ARG A 119 6.74 -10.69 -5.23
CA ARG A 119 8.15 -10.87 -5.65
C ARG A 119 8.70 -12.25 -5.25
N TYR A 120 8.41 -12.69 -4.03
CA TYR A 120 8.85 -14.02 -3.57
C TYR A 120 8.19 -15.15 -4.38
N ARG A 121 6.90 -15.00 -4.73
CA ARG A 121 6.18 -15.96 -5.59
C ARG A 121 6.77 -16.02 -6.99
N GLU A 122 7.08 -14.87 -7.59
CA GLU A 122 7.73 -14.78 -8.90
C GLU A 122 9.11 -15.43 -8.89
N GLU A 123 9.95 -15.10 -7.90
CA GLU A 123 11.28 -15.70 -7.72
C GLU A 123 11.19 -17.23 -7.56
N TYR A 124 10.21 -17.70 -6.78
CA TYR A 124 9.97 -19.12 -6.59
C TYR A 124 9.51 -19.83 -7.88
N GLN A 125 8.66 -19.19 -8.69
CA GLN A 125 8.23 -19.73 -9.99
C GLN A 125 9.41 -19.86 -10.95
N LEU A 126 10.27 -18.84 -11.03
CA LEU A 126 11.48 -18.88 -11.85
C LEU A 126 12.43 -19.99 -11.42
N TYR A 127 12.64 -20.12 -10.10
CA TYR A 127 13.45 -21.21 -9.54
C TYR A 127 12.88 -22.59 -9.91
N MET A 128 11.56 -22.77 -9.83
CA MET A 128 10.92 -24.03 -10.19
C MET A 128 11.02 -24.32 -11.69
N GLN A 129 10.91 -23.29 -12.55
CA GLN A 129 11.10 -23.43 -13.99
C GLN A 129 12.53 -23.84 -14.33
N GLN A 130 13.53 -23.15 -13.77
CA GLN A 130 14.94 -23.47 -13.98
C GLN A 130 15.25 -24.92 -13.55
N LYS A 131 14.71 -25.34 -12.40
CA LYS A 131 14.87 -26.71 -11.91
C LYS A 131 14.23 -27.74 -12.84
N ALA A 132 13.08 -27.43 -13.45
CA ALA A 132 12.45 -28.32 -14.43
C ALA A 132 13.28 -28.43 -15.72
N GLU A 133 13.82 -27.30 -16.22
CA GLU A 133 14.71 -27.26 -17.39
C GLU A 133 15.98 -28.09 -17.16
N ASP A 134 16.59 -27.98 -15.97
CA ASP A 134 17.74 -28.78 -15.59
C ASP A 134 17.41 -30.29 -15.61
N GLN A 135 16.25 -30.69 -15.08
CA GLN A 135 15.81 -32.09 -15.11
C GLN A 135 15.60 -32.61 -16.54
N GLU A 136 15.03 -31.81 -17.43
CA GLU A 136 14.89 -32.15 -18.85
C GLU A 136 16.24 -32.26 -19.56
N MET A 137 17.21 -31.40 -19.22
CA MET A 137 18.58 -31.50 -19.72
C MET A 137 19.22 -32.83 -19.33
N TYR A 138 19.10 -33.25 -18.06
CA TYR A 138 19.62 -34.55 -17.61
C TYR A 138 18.93 -35.71 -18.32
N ARG A 139 17.61 -35.65 -18.48
CA ARG A 139 16.85 -36.68 -19.19
C ARG A 139 17.30 -36.80 -20.65
N THR A 140 17.38 -35.70 -21.37
CA THR A 140 17.80 -35.69 -22.79
C THR A 140 19.24 -36.15 -22.97
N GLN A 141 20.16 -35.78 -22.07
CA GLN A 141 21.52 -36.34 -22.07
C GLN A 141 21.50 -37.86 -21.91
N SER A 142 20.73 -38.39 -20.96
CA SER A 142 20.62 -39.85 -20.74
C SER A 142 20.04 -40.59 -21.97
N GLU A 143 19.05 -40.00 -22.64
CA GLU A 143 18.47 -40.54 -23.87
C GLU A 143 19.49 -40.56 -25.02
N ARG A 144 20.33 -39.53 -25.15
CA ARG A 144 21.43 -39.51 -26.14
C ARG A 144 22.48 -40.59 -25.88
N TYR A 145 22.84 -40.85 -24.63
CA TYR A 145 23.77 -41.93 -24.27
C TYR A 145 23.21 -43.31 -24.65
N THR A 146 21.95 -43.58 -24.31
CA THR A 146 21.30 -44.86 -24.65
C THR A 146 21.11 -45.06 -26.16
N GLN A 147 20.83 -43.99 -26.92
CA GLN A 147 20.78 -44.07 -28.39
C GLN A 147 22.15 -44.37 -29.01
N THR A 148 23.22 -43.74 -28.50
CA THR A 148 24.59 -43.98 -28.98
C THR A 148 24.99 -45.43 -28.75
N ASP A 149 24.75 -45.99 -27.56
CA ASP A 149 25.06 -47.38 -27.23
C ASP A 149 24.27 -48.38 -28.12
N ASN A 150 22.98 -48.13 -28.30
CA ASN A 150 22.15 -48.93 -29.21
C ASN A 150 22.66 -48.90 -30.66
N SER A 151 23.13 -47.74 -31.14
CA SER A 151 23.69 -47.61 -32.49
C SER A 151 25.01 -48.38 -32.66
N ASN A 152 25.90 -48.31 -31.67
CA ASN A 152 27.17 -49.05 -31.66
C ASN A 152 26.93 -50.56 -31.63
N ASN A 153 25.96 -51.03 -30.84
CA ASN A 153 25.57 -52.43 -30.80
C ASN A 153 25.00 -52.93 -32.14
N ARG A 154 24.17 -52.13 -32.84
CA ARG A 154 23.66 -52.50 -34.18
C ARG A 154 24.79 -52.62 -35.19
N ASN A 155 25.67 -51.61 -35.28
CA ASN A 155 26.81 -51.64 -36.20
C ASN A 155 27.73 -52.85 -35.94
N THR A 156 27.93 -53.21 -34.67
CA THR A 156 28.74 -54.39 -34.29
C THR A 156 28.08 -55.69 -34.74
N ARG A 157 26.76 -55.84 -34.55
CA ARG A 157 26.01 -57.01 -35.04
C ARG A 157 26.03 -57.12 -36.56
N ASP A 158 25.82 -56.02 -37.25
CA ASP A 158 25.82 -55.98 -38.72
C ASP A 158 27.21 -56.34 -39.29
N ASN A 159 28.28 -55.82 -38.68
CA ASN A 159 29.65 -56.22 -39.04
C ASN A 159 29.92 -57.70 -38.77
N ALA A 160 29.50 -58.23 -37.62
CA ALA A 160 29.66 -59.65 -37.30
C ALA A 160 28.91 -60.55 -38.31
N GLN A 161 27.69 -60.17 -38.70
CA GLN A 161 26.93 -60.88 -39.73
C GLN A 161 27.63 -60.85 -41.10
N ARG A 162 28.18 -59.69 -41.50
CA ARG A 162 28.97 -59.56 -42.73
C ARG A 162 30.20 -60.45 -42.74
N ILE A 163 30.93 -60.55 -41.63
CA ILE A 163 32.11 -61.43 -41.50
C ILE A 163 31.71 -62.90 -41.65
N GLN A 164 30.61 -63.33 -41.02
CA GLN A 164 30.10 -64.70 -41.16
C GLN A 164 29.65 -65.04 -42.58
N LEU A 165 29.04 -64.07 -43.30
CA LEU A 165 28.69 -64.25 -44.70
C LEU A 165 29.94 -64.42 -45.57
N ASN A 166 30.94 -63.55 -45.41
CA ASN A 166 32.17 -63.61 -46.19
C ASN A 166 32.97 -64.89 -45.95
N SER A 167 33.00 -65.42 -44.71
CA SER A 167 33.68 -66.69 -44.42
C SER A 167 32.99 -67.90 -45.08
N ARG A 168 31.64 -67.92 -45.12
CA ARG A 168 30.88 -68.94 -45.87
C ARG A 168 31.15 -68.87 -47.36
N VAL A 169 31.17 -67.66 -47.94
CA VAL A 169 31.48 -67.48 -49.36
C VAL A 169 32.89 -67.98 -49.67
N GLY A 170 33.90 -67.63 -48.86
CA GLY A 170 35.28 -68.11 -49.01
C GLY A 170 35.42 -69.65 -48.98
N GLN A 171 34.69 -70.34 -48.09
CA GLN A 171 34.69 -71.81 -48.05
C GLN A 171 34.05 -72.46 -49.28
N SER A 172 33.03 -71.82 -49.88
CA SER A 172 32.38 -72.32 -51.08
C SER A 172 33.24 -72.20 -52.34
N VAL A 173 34.13 -71.19 -52.40
CA VAL A 173 35.08 -71.01 -53.51
C VAL A 173 36.20 -72.06 -53.48
N ASN A 174 36.67 -72.46 -52.31
CA ASN A 174 37.71 -73.50 -52.18
C ASN A 174 37.21 -74.90 -52.59
N LYS A 175 35.91 -75.20 -52.39
CA LYS A 175 35.30 -76.46 -52.84
C LYS A 175 35.13 -76.60 -54.36
N ARG A 176 35.36 -75.55 -55.14
CA ARG A 176 35.29 -75.60 -56.62
C ARG A 176 36.67 -75.73 -57.30
N LYS A 177 37.76 -75.71 -56.53
CA LYS A 177 39.14 -75.82 -57.04
C LYS A 177 39.86 -77.12 -56.66
N ALA A 178 39.19 -78.01 -55.93
CA ALA A 178 39.59 -79.39 -55.68
C ALA A 178 38.67 -80.31 -56.47
#